data_AF-A0AAJ0SBD4-F1
#
_entry.id   AF-A0AAJ0SBD4-F1
#
_cell.length_a   1.000
_cell.length_b   1.000
_cell.length_c   1.000
_cell.angle_alpha   90.00
_cell.angle_beta   90.00
_cell.angle_gamma   90.00
#
_symmetry.space_group_name_H-M   'P 1'
#
loop_
_entity.id
_entity.type
_entity.pdbx_description
1 polymer ?
#
loop_
_entity_poly.entity_id
_entity_poly.type
_entity_poly.pdbx_seq_one_letter_code
_entity_poly.pdbx_strand_id
1 'polypeptide(L)'
;MKNKIILWLISCSFLVSCKEPKKEIITVKPKEVSANKCLPHIKDNPKLQDEMVLVFADEEIDSIVFSKNELNKIEILFPVFKAKFPSNPNESYVGKAWENYINQDGKEETITFGSEVGRDDFCLVYAYYLKQKNGEQKYKLEREKLIQLYHAVNGLYQGLNYGGTYFAHQFKRLYADAEYSIYQLAVGKEYYDKKYDFQKQKKLYIQSLTQYVADEESQNSYNQDDSIDGKGKNSERAKRLQGEIDVLQKLITNYFYLNEVQKFEMNYYK
;
A
#
# COMPACT_ATOMS: atom_id res chain seq x y z
N MET A 1 62.49 -30.23 -54.04
CA MET A 1 63.08 -28.91 -54.35
C MET A 1 62.85 -28.03 -53.12
N LYS A 2 63.90 -27.73 -52.32
CA LYS A 2 64.65 -26.45 -52.34
C LYS A 2 63.68 -25.25 -52.26
N ASN A 3 63.63 -24.42 -51.22
CA ASN A 3 64.72 -23.80 -50.45
C ASN A 3 64.31 -23.38 -49.03
N LYS A 4 65.29 -23.40 -48.13
CA LYS A 4 65.37 -22.61 -46.90
C LYS A 4 65.86 -21.19 -47.27
N ILE A 5 65.33 -20.15 -46.63
CA ILE A 5 66.13 -18.99 -46.20
C ILE A 5 65.63 -18.55 -44.81
N ILE A 6 66.57 -18.56 -43.88
CA ILE A 6 66.51 -18.00 -42.52
C ILE A 6 67.04 -16.57 -42.62
N LEU A 7 66.42 -15.62 -41.91
CA LEU A 7 67.14 -14.46 -41.38
C LEU A 7 66.62 -14.14 -39.97
N TRP A 8 67.51 -14.40 -39.00
CA TRP A 8 67.56 -13.84 -37.64
C TRP A 8 67.84 -12.33 -37.76
N LEU A 9 67.32 -11.39 -36.97
CA LEU A 9 67.40 -11.10 -35.52
C LEU A 9 66.92 -9.61 -35.44
N ILE A 10 66.27 -9.05 -34.41
CA ILE A 10 66.79 -8.67 -33.09
C ILE A 10 65.58 -8.22 -32.25
N SER A 11 65.63 -8.58 -30.97
CA SER A 11 64.75 -8.18 -29.88
C SER A 11 64.70 -6.67 -29.60
N CYS A 12 63.54 -6.15 -29.24
CA CYS A 12 63.44 -5.13 -28.21
C CYS A 12 62.12 -5.29 -27.45
N SER A 13 62.24 -5.85 -26.26
CA SER A 13 61.24 -5.94 -25.21
C SER A 13 60.90 -4.57 -24.65
N PHE A 14 59.61 -4.22 -24.58
CA PHE A 14 59.07 -3.44 -23.46
C PHE A 14 57.63 -3.89 -23.18
N LEU A 15 57.50 -4.67 -22.12
CA LEU A 15 56.25 -4.96 -21.43
C LEU A 15 55.80 -3.69 -20.72
N VAL A 16 54.70 -3.10 -21.17
CA VAL A 16 53.91 -2.18 -20.33
C VAL A 16 52.57 -2.87 -20.08
N SER A 17 52.61 -3.82 -19.13
CA SER A 17 51.42 -4.32 -18.47
C SER A 17 51.06 -3.31 -17.37
N CYS A 18 49.99 -2.55 -17.60
CA CYS A 18 49.34 -1.77 -16.55
C CYS A 18 48.85 -2.74 -15.48
N LYS A 19 49.61 -2.85 -14.39
CA LYS A 19 49.13 -3.45 -13.14
C LYS A 19 48.13 -2.49 -12.52
N GLU A 20 46.87 -2.87 -12.46
CA GLU A 20 45.91 -2.21 -11.57
C GLU A 20 46.42 -2.30 -10.12
N PRO A 21 46.40 -1.19 -9.36
CA PRO A 21 46.82 -1.23 -7.97
C PRO A 21 45.79 -2.03 -7.16
N LYS A 22 46.27 -3.06 -6.45
CA LYS A 22 45.51 -3.74 -5.38
C LYS A 22 45.05 -2.67 -4.38
N LYS A 23 43.76 -2.35 -4.39
CA LYS A 23 43.11 -1.66 -3.27
C LYS A 23 43.20 -2.60 -2.07
N GLU A 24 44.01 -2.21 -1.09
CA GLU A 24 43.89 -2.74 0.26
C GLU A 24 42.44 -2.53 0.71
N ILE A 25 41.72 -3.63 0.87
CA ILE A 25 40.44 -3.64 1.58
C ILE A 25 40.81 -3.37 3.03
N ILE A 26 40.77 -2.09 3.42
CA ILE A 26 40.68 -1.72 4.83
C ILE A 26 39.33 -2.27 5.29
N THR A 27 39.35 -3.45 5.91
CA THR A 27 38.21 -4.00 6.64
C THR A 27 37.99 -3.10 7.86
N VAL A 28 37.37 -1.95 7.64
CA VAL A 28 36.75 -1.19 8.71
C VAL A 28 35.64 -2.10 9.22
N LYS A 29 35.89 -2.81 10.33
CA LYS A 29 34.82 -3.40 11.11
C LYS A 29 33.73 -2.33 11.24
N PRO A 30 32.44 -2.63 10.97
CA PRO A 30 31.40 -1.66 11.17
C PRO A 30 31.58 -1.16 12.60
N LYS A 31 31.92 0.12 12.74
CA LYS A 31 31.80 0.76 14.03
C LYS A 31 30.31 0.65 14.30
N GLU A 32 29.92 -0.21 15.23
CA GLU A 32 28.63 -0.08 15.89
C GLU A 32 28.61 1.34 16.42
N VAL A 33 28.05 2.24 15.62
CA VAL A 33 27.46 3.45 16.13
C VAL A 33 26.22 2.93 16.83
N SER A 34 26.40 2.43 18.06
CA SER A 34 25.38 2.58 19.08
C SER A 34 25.15 4.08 19.18
N ALA A 35 24.27 4.57 18.31
CA ALA A 35 23.59 5.80 18.59
C ALA A 35 22.87 5.50 19.90
N ASN A 36 23.41 6.00 21.01
CA ASN A 36 22.65 6.20 22.23
C ASN A 36 21.50 7.14 21.84
N LYS A 37 20.46 6.60 21.19
CA LYS A 37 19.23 7.31 20.87
C LYS A 37 18.60 7.53 22.24
N CYS A 38 18.78 8.73 22.79
CA CYS A 38 18.07 9.12 24.01
C CYS A 38 16.58 8.94 23.72
N LEU A 39 15.98 7.91 24.32
CA LEU A 39 14.59 7.60 24.14
C LEU A 39 13.73 8.75 24.69
N PRO A 40 12.63 9.12 24.03
CA PRO A 40 11.75 10.16 24.55
C PRO A 40 11.13 9.68 25.87
N HIS A 41 11.17 10.54 26.89
CA HIS A 41 10.43 10.33 28.12
C HIS A 41 9.02 10.84 27.94
N ILE A 42 8.03 9.96 27.97
CA ILE A 42 6.63 10.31 27.77
C ILE A 42 5.85 9.94 29.03
N LYS A 43 5.15 10.91 29.60
CA LYS A 43 4.35 10.76 30.80
C LYS A 43 2.88 10.86 30.46
N ASP A 44 2.08 10.01 31.09
CA ASP A 44 0.63 10.10 30.99
C ASP A 44 0.14 11.36 31.70
N ASN A 45 -0.92 11.95 31.16
CA ASN A 45 -1.64 13.02 31.83
C ASN A 45 -2.74 12.38 32.69
N PRO A 46 -2.68 12.48 34.03
CA PRO A 46 -3.69 11.88 34.90
C PRO A 46 -5.10 12.41 34.64
N LYS A 47 -5.23 13.63 34.11
CA LYS A 47 -6.54 14.21 33.76
C LYS A 47 -7.21 13.56 32.55
N LEU A 48 -6.47 12.78 31.77
CA LEU A 48 -6.93 12.13 30.54
C LEU A 48 -7.05 10.60 30.71
N GLN A 49 -6.90 10.10 31.93
CA GLN A 49 -6.83 8.66 32.21
C GLN A 49 -8.08 7.89 31.77
N ASP A 50 -9.25 8.49 31.95
CA ASP A 50 -10.54 7.88 31.60
C ASP A 50 -11.08 8.38 30.25
N GLU A 51 -10.35 9.23 29.52
CA GLU A 51 -10.77 9.76 28.23
C GLU A 51 -10.44 8.77 27.12
N MET A 52 -11.46 8.33 26.40
CA MET A 52 -11.36 7.42 25.27
C MET A 52 -11.68 8.15 23.96
N VAL A 53 -10.92 7.85 22.91
CA VAL A 53 -11.09 8.42 21.58
C VAL A 53 -11.46 7.31 20.61
N LEU A 54 -12.64 7.41 20.02
CA LEU A 54 -13.05 6.57 18.90
C LEU A 54 -12.28 7.02 17.65
N VAL A 55 -11.34 6.20 17.21
CA VAL A 55 -10.53 6.45 16.01
C VAL A 55 -11.25 5.95 14.76
N PHE A 56 -11.94 4.82 14.89
CA PHE A 56 -12.63 4.21 13.77
C PHE A 56 -13.88 3.45 14.22
N ALA A 57 -14.95 3.56 13.44
CA ALA A 57 -16.14 2.74 13.56
C ALA A 57 -16.76 2.60 12.18
N ASP A 58 -17.10 1.37 11.82
CA ASP A 58 -17.81 1.00 10.61
C ASP A 58 -18.72 -0.18 10.94
N GLU A 59 -19.78 -0.39 10.16
CA GLU A 59 -20.74 -1.48 10.42
C GLU A 59 -20.14 -2.86 10.16
N GLU A 60 -19.13 -2.95 9.28
CA GLU A 60 -18.52 -4.20 8.85
C GLU A 60 -17.20 -4.52 9.56
N ILE A 61 -16.67 -3.57 10.33
CA ILE A 61 -15.34 -3.65 10.93
C ILE A 61 -15.40 -3.23 12.41
N ASP A 62 -14.73 -4.00 13.27
CA ASP A 62 -14.60 -3.67 14.69
C ASP A 62 -14.11 -2.24 14.91
N SER A 63 -14.81 -1.52 15.80
CA SER A 63 -14.42 -0.17 16.19
C SER A 63 -13.06 -0.17 16.88
N ILE A 64 -12.23 0.83 16.56
CA ILE A 64 -10.95 1.06 17.23
C ILE A 64 -11.07 2.26 18.15
N VAL A 65 -10.73 2.03 19.41
CA VAL A 65 -10.75 3.03 20.49
C VAL A 65 -9.40 3.04 21.17
N PHE A 66 -8.86 4.24 21.39
CA PHE A 66 -7.62 4.45 22.14
C PHE A 66 -7.90 5.29 23.37
N SER A 67 -7.14 5.07 24.45
CA SER A 67 -7.10 6.08 25.51
C SER A 67 -6.45 7.36 24.97
N LYS A 68 -6.86 8.51 25.48
CA LYS A 68 -6.30 9.78 25.04
C LYS A 68 -4.80 9.87 25.30
N ASN A 69 -4.33 9.28 26.40
CA ASN A 69 -2.90 9.17 26.72
C ASN A 69 -2.14 8.31 25.70
N GLU A 70 -2.69 7.16 25.32
CA GLU A 70 -2.09 6.30 24.30
C GLU A 70 -2.02 7.00 22.94
N LEU A 71 -3.11 7.66 22.53
CA LEU A 71 -3.13 8.41 21.28
C LEU A 71 -2.11 9.55 21.29
N ASN A 72 -1.94 10.26 22.41
CA ASN A 72 -0.89 11.27 22.55
C ASN A 72 0.53 10.68 22.42
N LYS A 73 0.78 9.49 22.98
CA LYS A 73 2.07 8.79 22.80
C LYS A 73 2.30 8.45 21.33
N ILE A 74 1.27 7.92 20.66
CA ILE A 74 1.30 7.59 19.23
C ILE A 74 1.64 8.85 18.41
N GLU A 75 1.01 9.99 18.68
CA GLU A 75 1.29 11.24 17.98
C GLU A 75 2.73 11.73 18.14
N ILE A 76 3.31 11.57 19.33
CA ILE A 76 4.70 11.96 19.62
C ILE A 76 5.69 11.03 18.91
N LEU A 77 5.44 9.72 18.96
CA LEU A 77 6.36 8.71 18.44
C LEU A 77 6.26 8.54 16.92
N PHE A 78 5.07 8.72 16.36
CA PHE A 78 4.77 8.53 14.94
C PHE A 78 4.31 9.86 14.33
N PRO A 79 5.24 10.82 14.10
CA PRO A 79 4.89 12.14 13.56
C PRO A 79 4.29 12.07 12.15
N VAL A 80 4.37 10.92 11.46
CA VAL A 80 3.76 10.65 10.15
C VAL A 80 2.26 10.95 10.15
N PHE A 81 1.56 10.68 11.26
CA PHE A 81 0.12 10.90 11.36
C PHE A 81 -0.29 12.37 11.31
N LYS A 82 0.59 13.28 11.75
CA LYS A 82 0.37 14.74 11.72
C LYS A 82 1.29 15.45 10.74
N ALA A 83 1.89 14.73 9.81
CA ALA A 83 2.80 15.29 8.83
C ALA A 83 2.14 16.44 8.04
N LYS A 84 2.89 17.53 7.82
CA LYS A 84 2.40 18.66 7.03
C LYS A 84 2.08 18.24 5.59
N PHE A 85 2.93 17.39 5.02
CA PHE A 85 2.79 16.80 3.70
C PHE A 85 2.80 15.26 3.86
N PRO A 86 1.62 14.64 4.10
CA PRO A 86 1.53 13.19 4.23
C PRO A 86 2.00 12.48 2.95
N SER A 87 2.71 11.37 3.12
CA SER A 87 3.04 10.41 2.06
C SER A 87 1.92 9.38 1.89
N ASN A 88 1.99 8.51 0.89
CA ASN A 88 1.01 7.42 0.79
C ASN A 88 1.12 6.49 2.03
N PRO A 89 0.07 5.73 2.38
CA PRO A 89 0.06 4.97 3.63
C PRO A 89 1.13 3.89 3.69
N ASN A 90 1.47 3.24 2.56
CA ASN A 90 2.54 2.25 2.52
C ASN A 90 3.90 2.89 2.79
N GLU A 91 4.22 4.01 2.15
CA GLU A 91 5.45 4.77 2.41
C GLU A 91 5.51 5.28 3.86
N SER A 92 4.38 5.75 4.39
CA SER A 92 4.31 6.25 5.78
C SER A 92 4.55 5.16 6.81
N TYR A 93 4.21 3.91 6.48
CA TYR A 93 4.43 2.74 7.34
C TYR A 93 5.88 2.21 7.26
N VAL A 94 6.56 2.35 6.11
CA VAL A 94 7.92 1.82 5.91
C VAL A 94 8.89 2.36 6.97
N GLY A 95 9.52 1.45 7.71
CA GLY A 95 10.46 1.81 8.78
C GLY A 95 9.80 2.44 10.01
N LYS A 96 8.47 2.38 10.12
CA LYS A 96 7.66 2.94 11.21
C LYS A 96 6.77 1.89 11.89
N ALA A 97 7.24 0.64 11.88
CA ALA A 97 6.52 -0.45 12.52
C ALA A 97 6.53 -0.37 14.05
N TRP A 98 7.49 0.31 14.68
CA TRP A 98 7.60 0.43 16.14
C TRP A 98 8.51 1.57 16.56
N GLU A 99 8.28 2.12 17.74
CA GLU A 99 9.15 3.10 18.40
C GLU A 99 9.19 2.82 19.91
N ASN A 100 10.36 3.00 20.51
CA ASN A 100 10.58 2.83 21.95
C ASN A 100 10.52 4.19 22.67
N TYR A 101 10.12 4.17 23.93
CA TYR A 101 10.05 5.34 24.80
C TYR A 101 10.29 4.96 26.26
N ILE A 102 10.60 5.94 27.11
CA ILE A 102 10.66 5.75 28.56
C ILE A 102 9.36 6.23 29.17
N ASN A 103 8.67 5.35 29.90
CA ASN A 103 7.41 5.63 30.57
C ASN A 103 7.61 6.48 31.86
N GLN A 104 6.51 6.79 32.55
CA GLN A 104 6.52 7.60 33.77
C GLN A 104 7.29 6.98 34.95
N ASP A 105 7.45 5.66 34.97
CA ASP A 105 8.19 4.90 35.99
C ASP A 105 9.68 4.75 35.64
N GLY A 106 10.13 5.34 34.52
CA GLY A 106 11.50 5.22 34.05
C GLY A 106 11.81 3.91 33.32
N LYS A 107 10.79 3.12 32.96
CA LYS A 107 10.96 1.86 32.21
C LYS A 107 10.83 2.08 30.71
N GLU A 108 11.62 1.36 29.94
CA GLU A 108 11.49 1.31 28.49
C GLU A 108 10.24 0.52 28.09
N GLU A 109 9.45 1.10 27.20
CA GLU A 109 8.27 0.49 26.58
C GLU A 109 8.29 0.74 25.07
N THR A 110 7.49 -0.04 24.35
CA THR A 110 7.39 0.02 22.89
C THR A 110 5.95 0.21 22.47
N ILE A 111 5.70 1.15 21.56
CA ILE A 111 4.47 1.15 20.75
C ILE A 111 4.81 0.51 19.41
N THR A 112 4.00 -0.47 18.99
CA THR A 112 4.25 -1.23 17.75
C THR A 112 2.98 -1.43 16.94
N PHE A 113 3.14 -1.26 15.63
CA PHE A 113 2.23 -1.61 14.55
C PHE A 113 2.83 -2.73 13.67
N GLY A 114 3.78 -3.50 14.21
CA GLY A 114 4.58 -4.46 13.43
C GLY A 114 3.91 -5.79 13.10
N SER A 115 2.73 -6.08 13.66
CA SER A 115 1.93 -7.25 13.29
C SER A 115 0.98 -6.94 12.13
N GLU A 116 0.34 -7.95 11.54
CA GLU A 116 -0.69 -7.73 10.51
C GLU A 116 -1.85 -6.86 11.05
N VAL A 117 -2.34 -7.17 12.25
CA VAL A 117 -3.37 -6.37 12.93
C VAL A 117 -2.83 -4.98 13.28
N GLY A 118 -1.58 -4.88 13.74
CA GLY A 118 -0.95 -3.60 14.03
C GLY A 118 -0.85 -2.71 12.79
N ARG A 119 -0.60 -3.28 11.60
CA ARG A 119 -0.62 -2.53 10.35
C ARG A 119 -2.03 -2.08 9.99
N ASP A 120 -3.05 -2.89 10.28
CA ASP A 120 -4.45 -2.47 10.12
C ASP A 120 -4.75 -1.26 11.01
N ASP A 121 -4.36 -1.33 12.28
CA ASP A 121 -4.53 -0.23 13.26
C ASP A 121 -3.78 1.03 12.81
N PHE A 122 -2.54 0.88 12.31
CA PHE A 122 -1.78 1.98 11.73
C PHE A 122 -2.55 2.68 10.61
N CYS A 123 -3.10 1.90 9.66
CA CYS A 123 -3.87 2.46 8.55
C CYS A 123 -5.13 3.17 9.04
N LEU A 124 -5.81 2.65 10.05
CA LEU A 124 -7.03 3.27 10.59
C LEU A 124 -6.72 4.55 11.38
N VAL A 125 -5.64 4.58 12.16
CA VAL A 125 -5.14 5.80 12.81
C VAL A 125 -4.69 6.82 11.76
N TYR A 126 -4.02 6.38 10.69
CA TYR A 126 -3.63 7.22 9.57
C TYR A 126 -4.85 7.87 8.91
N ALA A 127 -5.87 7.07 8.60
CA ALA A 127 -7.12 7.56 8.05
C ALA A 127 -7.79 8.57 8.98
N TYR A 128 -7.86 8.30 10.29
CA TYR A 128 -8.45 9.19 11.28
C TYR A 128 -7.84 10.61 11.27
N TYR A 129 -6.51 10.73 11.29
CA TYR A 129 -5.87 12.04 11.26
C TYR A 129 -5.99 12.72 9.90
N LEU A 130 -5.87 11.95 8.81
CA LEU A 130 -5.94 12.52 7.48
C LEU A 130 -7.35 12.99 7.14
N LYS A 131 -8.39 12.28 7.60
CA LYS A 131 -9.80 12.67 7.55
C LYS A 131 -10.03 14.04 8.19
N GLN A 132 -9.51 14.25 9.40
CA GLN A 132 -9.59 15.53 10.09
C GLN A 132 -8.89 16.64 9.31
N LYS A 133 -7.67 16.37 8.83
CA LYS A 133 -6.87 17.31 8.04
C LYS A 133 -7.56 17.72 6.74
N ASN A 134 -8.15 16.76 6.04
CA ASN A 134 -8.86 16.99 4.78
C ASN A 134 -10.18 17.75 4.97
N GLY A 135 -10.75 17.68 6.17
CA GLY A 135 -12.10 18.15 6.48
C GLY A 135 -13.09 17.00 6.37
N GLU A 136 -13.58 16.55 7.52
CA GLU A 136 -14.45 15.38 7.63
C GLU A 136 -15.73 15.53 6.78
N GLN A 137 -16.45 16.63 6.92
CA GLN A 137 -17.70 16.86 6.19
C GLN A 137 -17.49 17.28 4.74
N LYS A 138 -16.36 17.94 4.44
CA LYS A 138 -16.11 18.55 3.13
C LYS A 138 -16.06 17.53 2.00
N TYR A 139 -15.45 16.37 2.24
CA TYR A 139 -15.23 15.32 1.25
C TYR A 139 -15.96 14.02 1.59
N LYS A 140 -17.07 14.11 2.34
CA LYS A 140 -17.82 12.94 2.80
C LYS A 140 -18.24 12.03 1.64
N LEU A 141 -18.81 12.62 0.59
CA LEU A 141 -19.30 11.88 -0.58
C LEU A 141 -18.17 11.27 -1.40
N GLU A 142 -17.09 12.00 -1.62
CA GLU A 142 -15.92 11.50 -2.35
C GLU A 142 -15.26 10.33 -1.60
N ARG A 143 -15.17 10.44 -0.28
CA ARG A 143 -14.60 9.41 0.60
C ARG A 143 -15.43 8.13 0.60
N GLU A 144 -16.74 8.24 0.84
CA GLU A 144 -17.65 7.09 0.80
C GLU A 144 -17.59 6.38 -0.56
N LYS A 145 -17.48 7.16 -1.65
CA LYS A 145 -17.35 6.61 -2.99
C LYS A 145 -16.01 5.91 -3.22
N LEU A 146 -14.90 6.50 -2.78
CA LEU A 146 -13.57 5.87 -2.88
C LEU A 146 -13.51 4.57 -2.07
N ILE A 147 -14.04 4.55 -0.86
CA ILE A 147 -14.11 3.37 -0.01
C ILE A 147 -14.88 2.25 -0.74
N GLN A 148 -16.07 2.52 -1.26
CA GLN A 148 -16.84 1.54 -2.05
C GLN A 148 -16.10 1.06 -3.30
N LEU A 149 -15.42 1.96 -4.01
CA LEU A 149 -14.61 1.61 -5.17
C LEU A 149 -13.45 0.68 -4.80
N TYR A 150 -12.73 0.97 -3.72
CA TYR A 150 -11.61 0.15 -3.25
C TYR A 150 -12.07 -1.20 -2.69
N HIS A 151 -13.20 -1.24 -1.99
CA HIS A 151 -13.83 -2.51 -1.62
C HIS A 151 -14.19 -3.34 -2.84
N ALA A 152 -14.76 -2.75 -3.89
CA ALA A 152 -15.11 -3.49 -5.10
C ALA A 152 -13.89 -4.06 -5.82
N VAL A 153 -12.78 -3.30 -5.90
CA VAL A 153 -11.51 -3.85 -6.42
C VAL A 153 -11.02 -4.98 -5.53
N ASN A 154 -10.97 -4.79 -4.21
CA ASN A 154 -10.50 -5.82 -3.28
C ASN A 154 -11.37 -7.08 -3.36
N GLY A 155 -12.69 -6.95 -3.43
CA GLY A 155 -13.66 -8.05 -3.56
C GLY A 155 -13.53 -8.79 -4.88
N LEU A 156 -13.34 -8.06 -5.99
CA LEU A 156 -13.07 -8.64 -7.30
C LEU A 156 -11.83 -9.53 -7.26
N TYR A 157 -10.72 -9.00 -6.76
CA TYR A 157 -9.46 -9.74 -6.66
C TYR A 157 -9.49 -10.86 -5.62
N GLN A 158 -10.21 -10.67 -4.50
CA GLN A 158 -10.43 -11.71 -3.51
C GLN A 158 -11.17 -12.89 -4.15
N GLY A 159 -12.25 -12.64 -4.89
CA GLY A 159 -12.99 -13.69 -5.56
C GLY A 159 -12.17 -14.37 -6.65
N LEU A 160 -11.40 -13.60 -7.42
CA LEU A 160 -10.48 -14.12 -8.44
C LEU A 160 -9.42 -15.04 -7.86
N ASN A 161 -8.91 -14.74 -6.66
CA ASN A 161 -7.86 -15.52 -5.99
C ASN A 161 -8.38 -16.53 -4.96
N TYR A 162 -9.69 -16.79 -4.92
CA TYR A 162 -10.33 -17.74 -3.98
C TYR A 162 -10.15 -17.38 -2.50
N GLY A 163 -10.07 -16.09 -2.19
CA GLY A 163 -9.95 -15.58 -0.83
C GLY A 163 -8.52 -15.44 -0.35
N GLY A 164 -8.35 -15.32 0.97
CA GLY A 164 -7.06 -15.14 1.62
C GLY A 164 -7.09 -14.05 2.68
N THR A 165 -6.27 -14.20 3.72
CA THR A 165 -6.20 -13.23 4.83
C THR A 165 -5.71 -11.86 4.39
N TYR A 166 -4.89 -11.80 3.34
CA TYR A 166 -4.45 -10.55 2.72
C TYR A 166 -5.62 -9.63 2.38
N PHE A 167 -6.66 -10.15 1.72
CA PHE A 167 -7.83 -9.39 1.33
C PHE A 167 -8.62 -8.89 2.55
N ALA A 168 -8.72 -9.72 3.60
CA ALA A 168 -9.37 -9.36 4.85
C ALA A 168 -8.64 -8.22 5.58
N HIS A 169 -7.31 -8.21 5.58
CA HIS A 169 -6.53 -7.08 6.09
C HIS A 169 -6.70 -5.84 5.22
N GLN A 170 -6.76 -6.01 3.89
CA GLN A 170 -6.92 -4.89 2.96
C GLN A 170 -8.26 -4.16 3.13
N PHE A 171 -9.33 -4.83 3.60
CA PHE A 171 -10.60 -4.19 3.97
C PHE A 171 -10.42 -3.06 4.99
N LYS A 172 -9.50 -3.20 5.96
CA LYS A 172 -9.17 -2.14 6.93
C LYS A 172 -8.20 -1.12 6.35
N ARG A 173 -7.19 -1.60 5.61
CA ARG A 173 -6.08 -0.76 5.13
C ARG A 173 -6.50 0.27 4.07
N LEU A 174 -7.49 -0.06 3.25
CA LEU A 174 -7.97 0.82 2.18
C LEU A 174 -8.55 2.16 2.66
N TYR A 175 -8.96 2.29 3.92
CA TYR A 175 -9.43 3.57 4.47
C TYR A 175 -8.29 4.61 4.47
N ALA A 176 -7.05 4.16 4.71
CA ALA A 176 -5.87 5.02 4.63
C ALA A 176 -5.63 5.49 3.19
N ASP A 177 -5.78 4.59 2.21
CA ASP A 177 -5.66 4.93 0.78
C ASP A 177 -6.76 5.90 0.36
N ALA A 178 -7.99 5.71 0.83
CA ALA A 178 -9.12 6.60 0.51
C ALA A 178 -8.85 8.02 1.02
N GLU A 179 -8.45 8.18 2.27
CA GLU A 179 -8.11 9.51 2.82
C GLU A 179 -6.89 10.13 2.15
N TYR A 180 -5.91 9.31 1.75
CA TYR A 180 -4.77 9.80 1.00
C TYR A 180 -5.16 10.30 -0.39
N SER A 181 -6.08 9.60 -1.06
CA SER A 181 -6.63 10.01 -2.34
C SER A 181 -7.41 11.33 -2.22
N ILE A 182 -8.16 11.51 -1.13
CA ILE A 182 -8.82 12.79 -0.79
C ILE A 182 -7.80 13.89 -0.51
N TYR A 183 -6.71 13.59 0.20
CA TYR A 183 -5.65 14.56 0.42
C TYR A 183 -5.04 15.04 -0.91
N GLN A 184 -4.73 14.09 -1.81
CA GLN A 184 -4.22 14.39 -3.15
C GLN A 184 -5.21 15.24 -3.96
N LEU A 185 -6.51 14.94 -3.86
CA LEU A 185 -7.57 15.74 -4.46
C LEU A 185 -7.62 17.16 -3.90
N ALA A 186 -7.44 17.32 -2.59
CA ALA A 186 -7.50 18.61 -1.93
C ALA A 186 -6.31 19.52 -2.28
N VAL A 187 -5.13 18.94 -2.53
CA VAL A 187 -3.90 19.69 -2.88
C VAL A 187 -3.72 19.85 -4.39
N GLY A 188 -4.20 18.91 -5.20
CA GLY A 188 -4.04 18.90 -6.65
C GLY A 188 -5.34 19.19 -7.40
N LYS A 189 -5.38 20.29 -8.16
CA LYS A 189 -6.48 20.56 -9.11
C LYS A 189 -6.37 19.77 -10.42
N GLU A 190 -5.23 19.12 -10.68
CA GLU A 190 -4.86 18.60 -12.01
C GLU A 190 -5.68 17.40 -12.51
N TYR A 191 -6.42 16.69 -11.65
CA TYR A 191 -7.13 15.47 -12.04
C TYR A 191 -8.41 15.72 -12.86
N TYR A 192 -8.94 16.95 -12.86
CA TYR A 192 -10.15 17.31 -13.59
C TYR A 192 -9.89 17.87 -15.00
N ASP A 193 -8.67 18.35 -15.27
CA ASP A 193 -8.37 19.14 -16.47
C ASP A 193 -7.78 18.31 -17.64
N LYS A 194 -7.86 16.97 -17.56
CA LYS A 194 -7.39 16.09 -18.65
C LYS A 194 -8.38 16.13 -19.82
N LYS A 195 -7.87 16.45 -21.03
CA LYS A 195 -8.64 16.50 -22.29
C LYS A 195 -9.01 15.13 -22.89
N TYR A 196 -8.74 14.05 -22.17
CA TYR A 196 -8.99 12.70 -22.68
C TYR A 196 -10.50 12.38 -22.65
N ASP A 197 -10.93 11.40 -23.45
CA ASP A 197 -12.31 10.88 -23.37
C ASP A 197 -12.45 9.90 -22.20
N PHE A 198 -13.04 10.40 -21.11
CA PHE A 198 -13.21 9.64 -19.87
C PHE A 198 -14.10 8.41 -20.08
N GLN A 199 -15.16 8.56 -20.85
CA GLN A 199 -16.12 7.48 -21.08
C GLN A 199 -15.45 6.33 -21.84
N LYS A 200 -14.59 6.65 -22.82
CA LYS A 200 -13.82 5.65 -23.53
C LYS A 200 -12.83 4.92 -22.63
N GLN A 201 -12.09 5.64 -21.77
CA GLN A 201 -11.13 5.01 -20.86
C GLN A 201 -11.83 4.13 -19.82
N LYS A 202 -12.92 4.60 -19.24
CA LYS A 202 -13.76 3.81 -18.33
C LYS A 202 -14.26 2.54 -19.02
N LYS A 203 -14.79 2.65 -20.24
CA LYS A 203 -15.27 1.50 -21.01
C LYS A 203 -14.18 0.45 -21.21
N LEU A 204 -12.99 0.88 -21.62
CA LEU A 204 -11.85 -0.04 -21.83
C LEU A 204 -11.43 -0.73 -20.52
N TYR A 205 -11.35 0.04 -19.43
CA TYR A 205 -11.02 -0.52 -18.12
C TYR A 205 -12.02 -1.59 -17.68
N ILE A 206 -13.32 -1.29 -17.75
CA ILE A 206 -14.37 -2.24 -17.35
C ILE A 206 -14.39 -3.46 -18.27
N GLN A 207 -14.25 -3.28 -19.59
CA GLN A 207 -14.13 -4.40 -20.53
C GLN A 207 -12.94 -5.31 -20.21
N SER A 208 -11.81 -4.74 -19.78
CA SER A 208 -10.63 -5.53 -19.41
C SER A 208 -10.89 -6.39 -18.17
N LEU A 209 -11.59 -5.86 -17.16
CA LEU A 209 -11.96 -6.63 -15.96
C LEU A 209 -12.96 -7.73 -16.29
N THR A 210 -13.99 -7.42 -17.11
CA THR A 210 -14.98 -8.41 -17.54
C THR A 210 -14.32 -9.54 -18.33
N GLN A 211 -13.40 -9.22 -19.23
CA GLN A 211 -12.65 -10.24 -19.97
C GLN A 211 -11.81 -11.10 -19.03
N TYR A 212 -11.11 -10.48 -18.08
CA TYR A 212 -10.30 -11.22 -17.11
C TYR A 212 -11.13 -12.22 -16.28
N VAL A 213 -12.31 -11.79 -15.80
CA VAL A 213 -13.25 -12.69 -15.10
C VAL A 213 -13.71 -13.83 -16.01
N ALA A 214 -14.07 -13.53 -17.25
CA ALA A 214 -14.52 -14.56 -18.20
C ALA A 214 -13.42 -15.58 -18.50
N ASP A 215 -12.18 -15.13 -18.67
CA ASP A 215 -11.02 -15.98 -18.90
C ASP A 215 -10.80 -16.91 -17.70
N GLU A 216 -10.74 -16.37 -16.49
CA GLU A 216 -10.56 -17.15 -15.25
C GLU A 216 -11.68 -18.16 -15.00
N GLU A 217 -12.95 -17.77 -15.23
CA GLU A 217 -14.08 -18.70 -15.08
C GLU A 217 -14.08 -19.81 -16.12
N SER A 218 -13.56 -19.55 -17.35
CA SER A 218 -13.46 -20.56 -18.42
C SER A 218 -12.42 -21.65 -18.13
N GLN A 219 -11.36 -21.29 -17.38
CA GLN A 219 -10.27 -22.20 -17.03
C GLN A 219 -10.53 -22.97 -15.73
N ASN A 220 -11.54 -22.60 -14.96
CA ASN A 220 -11.84 -23.28 -13.69
C ASN A 220 -12.36 -24.70 -13.94
N SER A 221 -11.58 -25.72 -13.56
CA SER A 221 -11.91 -27.14 -13.75
C SER A 221 -13.20 -27.56 -13.05
N TYR A 222 -13.57 -26.94 -11.92
CA TYR A 222 -14.87 -27.15 -11.26
C TYR A 222 -16.04 -26.63 -12.10
N ASN A 223 -15.78 -25.62 -12.94
CA ASN A 223 -16.73 -25.16 -13.95
C ASN A 223 -16.67 -25.99 -15.24
N GLN A 224 -15.71 -26.88 -15.45
CA GLN A 224 -15.66 -27.69 -16.67
C GLN A 224 -16.48 -28.99 -16.58
N ASP A 225 -16.88 -29.44 -15.38
CA ASP A 225 -17.38 -30.81 -15.17
C ASP A 225 -18.89 -31.00 -14.90
N ASP A 226 -19.76 -29.99 -15.14
CA ASP A 226 -21.24 -30.23 -15.12
C ASP A 226 -21.79 -30.30 -16.55
N SER A 227 -21.27 -31.22 -17.34
CA SER A 227 -21.83 -31.52 -18.67
C SER A 227 -23.13 -32.32 -18.61
N ILE A 228 -23.70 -32.57 -17.43
CA ILE A 228 -24.95 -33.35 -17.28
C ILE A 228 -26.18 -32.51 -17.64
N ASP A 229 -26.15 -31.18 -17.44
CA ASP A 229 -27.37 -30.35 -17.58
C ASP A 229 -27.31 -29.24 -18.65
N GLY A 230 -26.19 -29.05 -19.36
CA GLY A 230 -26.11 -28.14 -20.51
C GLY A 230 -26.48 -26.66 -20.25
N LYS A 231 -26.61 -26.24 -18.98
CA LYS A 231 -26.85 -24.84 -18.59
C LYS A 231 -25.50 -24.16 -18.42
N GLY A 232 -25.17 -23.25 -19.35
CA GLY A 232 -23.96 -22.43 -19.28
C GLY A 232 -23.78 -21.83 -17.88
N LYS A 233 -22.60 -22.08 -17.29
CA LYS A 233 -22.31 -21.84 -15.88
C LYS A 233 -22.20 -20.35 -15.56
N ASN A 234 -23.33 -19.75 -15.21
CA ASN A 234 -23.35 -18.59 -14.30
C ASN A 234 -23.08 -19.08 -12.88
N SER A 235 -21.82 -19.45 -12.59
CA SER A 235 -21.39 -19.83 -11.25
C SER A 235 -21.74 -18.71 -10.25
N GLU A 236 -22.06 -19.04 -9.00
CA GLU A 236 -22.30 -17.99 -7.98
C GLU A 236 -21.11 -17.05 -7.83
N ARG A 237 -19.89 -17.58 -8.07
CA ARG A 237 -18.66 -16.79 -8.13
C ARG A 237 -18.71 -15.77 -9.27
N ALA A 238 -19.02 -16.19 -10.50
CA ALA A 238 -19.12 -15.29 -11.65
C ALA A 238 -20.13 -14.16 -11.39
N LYS A 239 -21.28 -14.46 -10.76
CA LYS A 239 -22.28 -13.44 -10.38
C LYS A 239 -21.73 -12.45 -9.35
N ARG A 240 -21.00 -12.93 -8.34
CA ARG A 240 -20.35 -12.05 -7.34
C ARG A 240 -19.30 -11.16 -8.00
N LEU A 241 -18.41 -11.72 -8.82
CA LEU A 241 -17.38 -10.97 -9.54
C LEU A 241 -17.98 -9.91 -10.47
N GLN A 242 -19.06 -10.26 -11.18
CA GLN A 242 -19.79 -9.29 -12.01
C GLN A 242 -20.43 -8.19 -11.15
N GLY A 243 -20.94 -8.51 -9.96
CA GLY A 243 -21.45 -7.52 -9.01
C GLY A 243 -20.40 -6.48 -8.62
N GLU A 244 -19.16 -6.90 -8.38
CA GLU A 244 -18.06 -5.96 -8.11
C GLU A 244 -17.75 -5.05 -9.31
N ILE A 245 -17.74 -5.63 -10.52
CA ILE A 245 -17.56 -4.87 -11.76
C ILE A 245 -18.71 -3.86 -11.95
N ASP A 246 -19.94 -4.22 -11.61
CA ASP A 246 -21.10 -3.34 -11.72
C ASP A 246 -21.00 -2.15 -10.74
N VAL A 247 -20.47 -2.36 -9.53
CA VAL A 247 -20.14 -1.28 -8.59
C VAL A 247 -19.11 -0.32 -9.20
N LEU A 248 -18.01 -0.85 -9.76
CA LEU A 248 -16.99 -0.04 -10.44
C LEU A 248 -17.58 0.75 -11.62
N GLN A 249 -18.35 0.07 -12.49
CA GLN A 249 -19.04 0.66 -13.63
C GLN A 249 -19.99 1.78 -13.19
N LYS A 250 -20.67 1.65 -12.05
CA LYS A 250 -21.59 2.66 -11.52
C LYS A 250 -20.85 3.85 -10.90
N LEU A 251 -19.86 3.60 -10.05
CA LEU A 251 -19.25 4.62 -9.20
C LEU A 251 -18.07 5.35 -9.85
N ILE A 252 -17.43 4.78 -10.87
CA ILE A 252 -16.43 5.51 -11.66
C ILE A 252 -17.16 6.55 -12.53
N THR A 253 -17.27 7.78 -12.02
CA THR A 253 -18.04 8.86 -12.67
C THR A 253 -17.19 9.94 -13.35
N ASN A 254 -15.89 9.97 -13.07
CA ASN A 254 -14.95 10.92 -13.67
C ASN A 254 -13.51 10.38 -13.64
N TYR A 255 -12.58 11.16 -14.19
CA TYR A 255 -11.16 10.80 -14.26
C TYR A 255 -10.50 10.54 -12.92
N PHE A 256 -10.86 11.31 -11.90
CA PHE A 256 -10.32 11.14 -10.57
C PHE A 256 -10.59 9.71 -10.07
N TYR A 257 -11.86 9.27 -10.06
CA TYR A 257 -12.21 7.94 -9.57
C TYR A 257 -11.60 6.81 -10.42
N LEU A 258 -11.55 6.96 -11.75
CA LEU A 258 -10.92 5.96 -12.61
C LEU A 258 -9.43 5.80 -12.28
N ASN A 259 -8.72 6.93 -12.16
CA ASN A 259 -7.30 6.95 -11.90
C ASN A 259 -6.96 6.40 -10.50
N GLU A 260 -7.76 6.74 -9.48
CA GLU A 260 -7.57 6.24 -8.13
C GLU A 260 -7.82 4.72 -8.04
N VAL A 261 -8.86 4.22 -8.70
CA VAL A 261 -9.12 2.77 -8.81
C VAL A 261 -7.96 2.04 -9.51
N GLN A 262 -7.46 2.56 -10.63
CA GLN A 262 -6.35 1.94 -11.37
C GLN A 262 -5.05 1.96 -10.56
N LYS A 263 -4.76 3.04 -9.84
CA LYS A 263 -3.60 3.11 -8.95
C LYS A 263 -3.71 2.10 -7.81
N PHE A 264 -4.88 2.01 -7.17
CA PHE A 264 -5.12 1.04 -6.10
C PHE A 264 -4.92 -0.38 -6.62
N GLU A 265 -5.51 -0.71 -7.76
CA GLU A 265 -5.35 -2.00 -8.43
C GLU A 265 -3.87 -2.32 -8.71
N MET A 266 -3.14 -1.38 -9.32
CA MET A 266 -1.73 -1.54 -9.65
C MET A 266 -0.82 -1.68 -8.42
N ASN A 267 -1.14 -1.02 -7.32
CA ASN A 267 -0.30 -1.06 -6.12
C ASN A 267 -0.43 -2.36 -5.34
N TYR A 268 -1.56 -3.06 -5.46
CA TYR A 268 -1.90 -4.18 -4.59
C TYR A 268 -2.08 -5.52 -5.30
N TYR A 269 -2.42 -5.54 -6.59
CA TYR A 269 -2.78 -6.78 -7.28
C TYR A 269 -2.11 -6.99 -8.64
N LYS A 270 -1.28 -6.05 -9.11
CA LYS A 270 -0.56 -6.16 -10.40
C LYS A 270 0.93 -5.93 -10.24
#